data_AF-A0A959ICK2-F1
#
_entry.id   AF-A0A959ICK2-F1
#
_cell.length_a   1.000
_cell.length_b   1.000
_cell.length_c   1.000
_cell.angle_alpha   90.00
_cell.angle_beta   90.00
_cell.angle_gamma   90.00
#
_symmetry.space_group_name_H-M   'P 1'
#
loop_
_entity.id
_entity.type
_entity.pdbx_description
1 polymer ?
#
loop_
_entity_poly.entity_id
_entity_poly.type
_entity_poly.pdbx_seq_one_letter_code
_entity_poly.pdbx_strand_id
1 'polypeptide(L)'
;GGACWEHVIQLANLTQTDPWINVPVSASTDYVTQLATLLQNELDPDLTIYVESSNEVWNTAPGFEQTLYNQAQAADLGITEQENHARRTVE
;
A
#
# COMPACT_ATOMS: atom_id res chain seq x y z
N GLY A 1 -9.08 12.39 3.51
CA GLY A 1 -8.79 12.66 2.09
C GLY A 1 -7.33 12.33 1.84
N GLY A 2 -7.01 11.73 0.70
CA GLY A 2 -5.63 11.43 0.29
C GLY A 2 -5.12 12.41 -0.77
N ALA A 3 -3.81 12.42 -1.02
CA ALA A 3 -3.22 13.06 -2.19
C ALA A 3 -3.35 12.13 -3.40
N CYS A 4 -3.47 12.69 -4.62
CA CYS A 4 -3.36 11.89 -5.84
C CYS A 4 -1.90 11.47 -6.07
N TRP A 5 -1.71 10.31 -6.70
CA TRP A 5 -0.39 9.71 -6.90
C TRP A 5 0.51 10.57 -7.79
N GLU A 6 -0.06 11.23 -8.78
CA GLU A 6 0.65 12.13 -9.70
C GLU A 6 1.28 13.31 -8.94
N HIS A 7 0.63 13.82 -7.89
CA HIS A 7 1.23 14.86 -7.04
C HIS A 7 2.32 14.31 -6.13
N VAL A 8 2.18 13.08 -5.62
CA VAL A 8 3.24 12.42 -4.84
C VAL A 8 4.49 12.24 -5.71
N ILE A 9 4.31 11.76 -6.94
CA ILE A 9 5.38 11.59 -7.93
C ILE A 9 6.01 12.94 -8.29
N GLN A 10 5.19 13.94 -8.62
CA GLN A 10 5.69 15.27 -8.96
C GLN A 10 6.52 15.87 -7.82
N LEU A 11 6.06 15.72 -6.57
CA LEU A 11 6.79 16.22 -5.41
C LEU A 11 8.12 15.48 -5.24
N ALA A 12 8.10 14.14 -5.29
CA ALA A 12 9.30 13.31 -5.18
C ALA A 12 10.36 13.67 -6.25
N ASN A 13 9.94 13.80 -7.50
CA ASN A 13 10.82 14.18 -8.61
C ASN A 13 11.40 15.60 -8.42
N LEU A 14 10.57 16.55 -7.97
CA LEU A 14 10.99 17.94 -7.76
C LEU A 14 11.98 18.08 -6.61
N THR A 15 11.78 17.32 -5.52
CA THR A 15 12.63 17.40 -4.33
C THR A 15 13.75 16.37 -4.33
N GLN A 16 13.79 15.47 -5.32
CA GLN A 16 14.73 14.35 -5.41
C GLN A 16 14.74 13.53 -4.12
N THR A 17 13.54 13.16 -3.66
CA THR A 17 13.33 12.42 -2.41
C THR A 17 12.63 11.11 -2.69
N ASP A 18 13.17 10.04 -2.13
CA ASP A 18 12.57 8.71 -2.16
C ASP A 18 11.16 8.72 -1.52
N PRO A 19 10.10 8.43 -2.29
CA PRO A 19 8.75 8.38 -1.75
C PRO A 19 8.54 7.13 -0.89
N TRP A 20 7.82 7.28 0.23
CA TRP A 20 7.23 6.18 0.99
C TRP A 20 5.71 6.26 0.86
N ILE A 21 5.08 5.22 0.34
CA ILE A 21 3.63 5.14 0.16
C ILE A 21 3.01 4.02 0.99
N ASN A 22 1.81 4.26 1.50
CA ASN A 22 1.00 3.24 2.17
C ASN A 22 -0.10 2.78 1.22
N VAL A 23 -0.16 1.47 0.94
CA VAL A 23 -1.20 0.87 0.10
C VAL A 23 -2.21 0.15 1.00
N PRO A 24 -3.51 0.48 0.94
CA PRO A 24 -4.51 -0.15 1.81
C PRO A 24 -4.58 -1.67 1.61
N VAL A 25 -4.81 -2.42 2.70
CA VAL A 25 -4.99 -3.88 2.65
C VAL A 25 -6.17 -4.31 1.77
N SER A 26 -7.16 -3.44 1.57
CA SER A 26 -8.32 -3.68 0.72
C SER A 26 -8.05 -3.44 -0.78
N ALA A 27 -6.87 -2.95 -1.16
CA ALA A 27 -6.50 -2.76 -2.55
C ALA A 27 -6.47 -4.11 -3.30
N SER A 28 -7.05 -4.12 -4.50
CA SER A 28 -6.98 -5.28 -5.39
C SER A 28 -5.59 -5.40 -6.03
N THR A 29 -5.24 -6.61 -6.49
CA THR A 29 -4.02 -6.83 -7.28
C THR A 29 -3.97 -5.95 -8.53
N ASP A 30 -5.12 -5.73 -9.19
CA ASP A 30 -5.24 -4.82 -10.33
C ASP A 30 -4.87 -3.39 -9.96
N TYR A 31 -5.41 -2.87 -8.86
CA TYR A 31 -5.07 -1.53 -8.36
C TYR A 31 -3.56 -1.40 -8.09
N VAL A 32 -2.97 -2.38 -7.41
CA VAL A 32 -1.53 -2.39 -7.10
C VAL A 32 -0.70 -2.43 -8.38
N THR A 33 -1.09 -3.24 -9.35
CA THR A 33 -0.41 -3.36 -10.65
C THR A 33 -0.44 -2.04 -11.42
N GLN A 34 -1.60 -1.38 -11.46
CA GLN A 34 -1.78 -0.11 -12.15
C GLN A 34 -1.02 1.02 -11.44
N LEU A 35 -1.00 1.03 -10.10
CA LEU A 35 -0.20 1.99 -9.33
C LEU A 35 1.31 1.78 -9.55
N ALA A 36 1.77 0.52 -9.52
CA ALA A 36 3.17 0.20 -9.81
C ALA A 36 3.56 0.62 -11.24
N THR A 37 2.67 0.41 -12.21
CA THR A 37 2.86 0.85 -13.61
C THR A 37 2.96 2.38 -13.71
N LEU A 38 2.09 3.12 -13.02
CA LEU A 38 2.15 4.58 -12.96
C LEU A 38 3.48 5.06 -12.39
N LEU A 39 3.87 4.54 -11.22
CA LEU A 39 5.12 4.91 -10.54
C LEU A 39 6.34 4.57 -11.39
N GLN A 40 6.38 3.40 -12.02
CA GLN A 40 7.46 2.99 -12.91
C GLN A 40 7.62 3.92 -14.11
N ASN A 41 6.51 4.45 -14.65
CA ASN A 41 6.54 5.28 -15.85
C ASN A 41 6.86 6.75 -15.56
N GLU A 42 6.50 7.27 -14.38
CA GLU A 42 6.55 8.71 -14.10
C GLU A 42 7.51 9.12 -12.98
N LEU A 43 7.89 8.21 -12.08
CA LEU A 43 8.90 8.49 -11.06
C LEU A 43 10.29 8.54 -11.70
N ASP A 44 11.12 9.48 -11.26
CA ASP A 44 12.52 9.56 -11.65
C ASP A 44 13.21 8.20 -11.37
N PRO A 45 13.84 7.57 -12.39
CA PRO A 45 14.41 6.23 -12.26
C PRO A 45 15.58 6.13 -11.27
N ASP A 46 16.15 7.27 -10.85
CA ASP A 46 17.20 7.30 -9.82
C ASP A 46 16.62 7.27 -8.38
N LEU A 47 15.31 7.40 -8.21
CA LEU A 47 14.63 7.37 -6.90
C LEU A 47 14.18 5.95 -6.52
N THR A 48 14.23 5.66 -5.23
CA THR A 48 13.73 4.40 -4.66
C THR A 48 12.34 4.61 -4.06
N ILE A 49 11.35 3.85 -4.53
CA ILE A 49 10.01 3.81 -3.93
C ILE A 49 9.98 2.80 -2.77
N TYR A 50 9.51 3.24 -1.60
CA TYR A 50 9.21 2.38 -0.46
C TYR A 50 7.71 2.17 -0.35
N VAL A 51 7.28 0.91 -0.23
CA VAL A 51 5.86 0.53 -0.14
C VAL A 51 5.60 -0.11 1.21
N GLU A 52 4.59 0.40 1.91
CA GLU A 52 4.06 -0.17 3.13
C GLU A 52 2.70 -0.82 2.88
N SER A 53 2.55 -2.05 3.36
CA SER A 53 1.33 -2.84 3.22
C SER A 53 0.33 -2.50 4.32
N SER A 54 -0.44 -1.43 4.11
CA SER A 54 -1.48 -0.92 5.02
C SER A 54 -0.94 -0.41 6.36
N ASN A 55 -1.74 0.36 7.10
CA ASN A 55 -1.39 0.89 8.42
C ASN A 55 -2.20 0.19 9.53
N GLU A 56 -1.56 -0.19 10.63
CA GLU A 56 -2.21 -0.66 11.86
C GLU A 56 -3.34 -1.70 11.66
N VAL A 57 -3.09 -2.74 10.85
CA VAL A 57 -4.11 -3.80 10.59
C VAL A 57 -4.52 -4.61 11.83
N TRP A 58 -3.77 -4.47 12.92
CA TRP A 58 -4.05 -5.08 14.23
C TRP A 58 -5.00 -4.24 15.10
N ASN A 59 -5.24 -2.97 14.75
CA ASN A 59 -5.95 -2.04 15.61
C ASN A 59 -7.48 -2.17 15.42
N THR A 60 -8.18 -2.51 16.49
CA THR A 60 -9.63 -2.73 16.50
C THR A 60 -10.44 -1.53 17.01
N ALA A 61 -9.81 -0.37 17.20
CA ALA A 61 -10.49 0.85 17.60
C ALA A 61 -11.42 1.37 16.48
N PRO A 62 -12.47 2.16 16.82
CA PRO A 62 -13.29 2.81 15.82
C PRO A 62 -12.45 3.66 14.85
N GLY A 63 -12.68 3.53 13.53
CA GLY A 63 -11.92 4.21 12.48
C GLY A 63 -10.72 3.44 11.93
N PHE A 64 -10.55 2.17 12.32
CA PHE A 64 -9.51 1.26 11.80
C PHE A 64 -10.14 0.12 10.99
N GLU A 65 -10.97 0.44 10.00
CA GLU A 65 -11.71 -0.55 9.21
C GLU A 65 -10.81 -1.55 8.47
N GLN A 66 -9.54 -1.21 8.21
CA GLN A 66 -8.56 -2.12 7.62
C GLN A 66 -8.32 -3.40 8.44
N THR A 67 -8.57 -3.39 9.76
CA THR A 67 -8.49 -4.61 10.56
C THR A 67 -9.52 -5.64 10.12
N LEU A 68 -10.72 -5.19 9.76
CA LEU A 68 -11.82 -6.04 9.31
C LEU A 68 -11.50 -6.66 7.95
N TYR A 69 -10.87 -5.91 7.04
CA TYR A 69 -10.43 -6.43 5.75
C TYR A 69 -9.32 -7.48 5.91
N ASN A 70 -8.35 -7.24 6.81
CA ASN A 70 -7.29 -8.20 7.08
C ASN A 70 -7.85 -9.50 7.65
N GLN A 71 -8.78 -9.40 8.61
CA GLN A 71 -9.50 -10.53 9.21
C GLN A 71 -10.30 -11.34 8.19
N ALA A 72 -11.12 -10.66 7.39
CA ALA A 72 -11.96 -11.31 6.38
C ALA A 72 -11.11 -12.06 5.35
N GLN A 73 -10.06 -11.41 4.84
CA GLN A 73 -9.17 -12.04 3.87
C GLN A 73 -8.45 -13.24 4.49
N ALA A 74 -7.87 -13.09 5.69
CA ALA A 74 -7.19 -14.18 6.39
C ALA A 74 -8.11 -15.40 6.60
N ALA A 75 -9.37 -15.17 6.97
CA ALA A 75 -10.39 -16.22 7.12
C ALA A 75 -10.69 -16.94 5.80
N ASP A 76 -10.89 -16.20 4.70
CA ASP A 76 -11.15 -16.77 3.37
C ASP A 76 -10.00 -17.67 2.87
N LEU A 77 -8.78 -17.36 3.30
CA LEU A 77 -7.56 -18.08 2.91
C LEU A 77 -7.19 -19.21 3.88
N GLY A 78 -7.86 -19.30 5.04
CA GLY A 78 -7.51 -20.25 6.08
C GLY A 78 -6.14 -19.99 6.72
N ILE A 79 -5.71 -18.74 6.79
CA ILE A 79 -4.45 -18.31 7.43
C ILE A 79 -4.72 -17.35 8.59
N THR A 80 -3.69 -17.05 9.38
CA THR A 80 -3.77 -16.04 10.44
C THR A 80 -3.72 -14.61 9.88
N GLU A 81 -4.24 -13.65 10.65
CA GLU A 81 -4.16 -12.22 10.34
C GLU A 81 -2.72 -11.73 10.13
N GLN A 82 -1.77 -12.29 10.90
CA GLN A 82 -0.36 -11.95 10.80
C GLN A 82 0.28 -12.54 9.55
N GLU A 83 -0.09 -13.77 9.16
CA GLU A 83 0.32 -14.37 7.89
C GLU A 83 -0.25 -13.60 6.70
N ASN A 84 -1.50 -13.13 6.77
CA ASN A 84 -2.09 -12.33 5.70
C ASN A 84 -1.36 -11.01 5.51
N HIS A 85 -1.09 -10.28 6.60
CA HIS A 85 -0.30 -9.05 6.55
C HIS A 85 1.11 -9.30 6.02
N ALA A 86 1.80 -10.37 6.48
CA ALA A 86 3.13 -10.71 6.00
C ALA A 86 3.14 -11.08 4.51
N ARG A 87 2.16 -11.85 4.04
CA ARG A 87 2.02 -12.22 2.62
C ARG A 87 1.89 -10.98 1.74
N ARG A 88 1.09 -10.01 2.14
CA ARG A 88 0.88 -8.77 1.36
C ARG A 88 2.06 -7.79 1.39
N THR A 89 3.07 -8.04 2.21
CA THR A 89 4.32 -7.27 2.22
C THR A 89 5.35 -7.84 1.25
N VAL A 90 5.16 -9.08 0.78
CA VAL A 90 6.08 -9.76 -0.16
C VAL A 90 5.52 -9.94 -1.57
N GLU A 91 4.25 -9.64 -1.79
CA GLU A 91 3.58 -9.59 -3.10
C GLU A 91 4.01 -8.37 -3.93
#